data_AF-A0A2E8H6U7-F1
#
_entry.id   AF-A0A2E8H6U7-F1
#
_cell.length_a   1.000
_cell.length_b   1.000
_cell.length_c   1.000
_cell.angle_alpha   90.00
_cell.angle_beta   90.00
_cell.angle_gamma   90.00
#
_symmetry.space_group_name_H-M   'P 1'
#
loop_
_entity.id
_entity.type
_entity.pdbx_description
1 polymer ?
#
loop_
_entity_poly.entity_id
_entity_poly.type
_entity_poly.pdbx_seq_one_letter_code
_entity_poly.pdbx_strand_id
1 'polypeptide(L)'
;MMEAKISAKGWVVIPAELRRKYGLTPGTKVAVVDYGGVMSLVPVADDPIAASAGTLRDGSSLTQAVVAEHKAEVYRARSVRKQRKS
;
A
#
# COMPACT_ATOMS: atom_id res chain seq x y z
N MET A 1 23.38 13.42 -4.59
CA MET A 1 22.66 13.77 -3.35
C MET A 1 21.91 15.06 -3.63
N MET A 2 20.61 15.13 -3.31
CA MET A 2 19.83 16.37 -3.41
C MET A 2 19.58 16.88 -2.00
N GLU A 3 19.88 18.15 -1.76
CA GLU A 3 19.70 18.80 -0.48
C GLU A 3 18.61 19.86 -0.60
N ALA A 4 17.77 19.97 0.43
CA ALA A 4 16.76 21.01 0.53
C ALA A 4 16.91 21.70 1.88
N LYS A 5 16.79 23.04 1.89
CA LYS A 5 16.82 23.81 3.14
C LYS A 5 15.41 23.91 3.72
N ILE A 6 15.35 23.84 5.04
CA ILE A 6 14.16 24.18 5.80
C ILE A 6 14.06 25.71 5.83
N SER A 7 12.91 26.25 5.41
CA SER A 7 12.65 27.69 5.50
C SER A 7 12.46 28.13 6.96
N ALA A 8 12.52 29.43 7.24
CA ALA A 8 12.23 29.95 8.58
C ALA A 8 10.82 29.59 9.10
N LYS A 9 9.88 29.27 8.19
CA LYS A 9 8.52 28.82 8.51
C LYS A 9 8.41 27.30 8.67
N GLY A 10 9.52 26.56 8.58
CA GLY A 10 9.55 25.11 8.69
C GLY A 10 9.23 24.35 7.39
N TRP A 11 9.19 25.03 6.23
CA TRP A 11 8.88 24.37 4.96
C TRP A 11 10.11 23.77 4.29
N VAL A 12 9.98 22.55 3.79
CA VAL A 12 10.95 21.93 2.88
C VAL A 12 10.36 21.96 1.47
N VAL A 13 11.08 22.59 0.54
CA VAL A 13 10.63 22.66 -0.86
C VAL A 13 11.04 21.36 -1.57
N ILE A 14 10.05 20.64 -2.11
CA ILE A 14 10.30 19.43 -2.90
C ILE A 14 10.82 19.82 -4.30
N PRO A 15 12.06 19.41 -4.67
CA PRO A 15 12.62 19.68 -5.99
C PRO A 15 11.70 19.24 -7.13
N ALA A 16 11.71 20.00 -8.23
CA ALA A 16 10.80 19.76 -9.36
C ALA A 16 10.92 18.35 -9.96
N GLU A 17 12.12 17.79 -9.95
CA GLU A 17 12.38 16.41 -10.43
C GLU A 17 11.65 15.37 -9.58
N LEU A 18 11.66 15.51 -8.25
CA LEU A 18 10.93 14.62 -7.36
C LEU A 18 9.41 14.82 -7.48
N ARG A 19 8.94 16.06 -7.62
CA ARG A 19 7.51 16.33 -7.86
C ARG A 19 7.01 15.64 -9.13
N ARG A 20 7.76 15.71 -10.23
CA ARG A 20 7.41 15.03 -11.49
C ARG A 20 7.46 13.52 -11.35
N LYS A 21 8.52 12.98 -10.72
CA LYS A 21 8.70 11.53 -10.54
C LYS A 21 7.56 10.89 -9.74
N TYR A 22 7.08 11.58 -8.71
CA TYR A 22 6.04 11.08 -7.80
C TYR A 22 4.65 11.68 -8.07
N GLY A 23 4.45 12.42 -9.18
CA GLY A 23 3.17 13.00 -9.54
C GLY A 23 2.59 13.99 -8.53
N LEU A 24 3.45 14.68 -7.75
CA LEU A 24 3.03 15.62 -6.71
C LEU A 24 2.62 16.95 -7.34
N THR A 25 1.35 17.30 -7.19
CA THR A 25 0.77 18.57 -7.64
C THR A 25 0.46 19.48 -6.45
N PRO A 26 0.33 20.80 -6.66
CA PRO A 26 -0.17 21.68 -5.61
C PRO A 26 -1.53 21.20 -5.10
N GLY A 27 -1.66 21.02 -3.78
CA GLY A 27 -2.86 20.50 -3.15
C GLY A 27 -2.85 19.00 -2.86
N THR A 28 -1.87 18.23 -3.36
CA THR A 28 -1.72 16.82 -3.00
C THR A 28 -1.55 16.68 -1.48
N LYS A 29 -2.41 15.88 -0.86
CA LYS A 29 -2.27 15.51 0.55
C LYS A 29 -1.18 14.45 0.71
N VAL A 30 -0.32 14.63 1.69
CA VAL A 30 0.73 13.68 2.02
C VAL A 30 0.63 13.28 3.49
N ALA A 31 0.79 12.00 3.77
CA ALA A 31 1.00 11.49 5.12
C ALA A 31 2.49 11.63 5.46
N VAL A 32 2.77 12.11 6.67
CA VAL A 32 4.12 12.18 7.22
C VAL A 32 4.27 11.00 8.17
N VAL A 33 5.20 10.10 7.85
CA VAL A 33 5.50 8.92 8.67
C VAL A 33 6.92 9.04 9.18
N ASP A 34 7.09 9.00 10.50
CA ASP A 34 8.40 8.94 11.14
C ASP A 34 8.66 7.52 11.63
N TYR A 35 9.65 6.86 11.04
CA TYR A 35 10.05 5.52 11.45
C TYR A 35 11.55 5.29 11.20
N GLY A 36 12.23 4.70 12.18
CA GLY A 36 13.64 4.30 12.02
C GLY A 36 14.61 5.46 11.79
N GLY A 37 14.28 6.67 12.26
CA GLY A 37 15.10 7.86 12.06
C GLY A 37 14.99 8.48 10.66
N VAL A 38 14.02 8.03 9.86
CA VAL A 38 13.73 8.56 8.53
C VAL A 38 12.28 9.06 8.49
N MET A 39 12.12 10.31 8.07
CA MET A 39 10.81 10.90 7.80
C MET A 39 10.42 10.67 6.34
N SER A 40 9.32 9.95 6.12
CA SER A 40 8.79 9.63 4.79
C SER A 40 7.54 10.44 4.50
N LEU A 41 7.46 10.99 3.29
CA LEU A 41 6.27 11.64 2.75
C LEU A 41 5.57 10.69 1.78
N VAL A 42 4.35 10.27 2.11
CA VAL A 42 3.58 9.32 1.30
C VAL A 42 2.33 10.02 0.75
N PRO A 43 2.13 10.09 -0.57
CA PRO A 43 0.90 10.65 -1.15
C PRO A 43 -0.33 9.89 -0.65
N VAL A 44 -1.36 10.63 -0.21
CA VAL A 44 -2.65 10.06 0.14
C VAL A 44 -3.57 10.24 -1.07
N ALA A 45 -4.13 9.15 -1.57
CA ALA A 45 -5.13 9.22 -2.63
C ALA A 45 -6.38 9.93 -2.11
N ASP A 46 -6.92 10.89 -2.86
CA ASP A 46 -8.16 11.60 -2.50
C ASP A 46 -9.36 10.64 -2.45
N ASP A 47 -9.29 9.51 -3.17
CA ASP A 47 -10.22 8.39 -3.07
C ASP A 47 -9.44 7.05 -2.99
N PRO A 48 -9.28 6.47 -1.79
CA PRO A 48 -8.57 5.20 -1.62
C PRO A 48 -9.27 4.02 -2.32
N ILE A 49 -10.56 4.11 -2.63
CA ILE A 49 -11.33 3.06 -3.30
C ILE A 49 -11.09 3.12 -4.81
N ALA A 50 -11.15 4.30 -5.42
CA ALA A 50 -10.89 4.47 -6.86
C ALA A 50 -9.43 4.16 -7.24
N ALA A 51 -8.46 4.50 -6.39
CA ALA A 51 -7.04 4.21 -6.62
C ALA A 51 -6.71 2.70 -6.57
N SER A 52 -7.45 1.93 -5.75
CA SER A 52 -7.27 0.48 -5.60
C SER A 52 -7.97 -0.34 -6.70
N ALA A 53 -8.97 0.23 -7.37
CA ALA A 53 -9.71 -0.43 -8.44
C ALA A 53 -8.88 -0.63 -9.73
N GLY A 54 -7.85 0.19 -9.94
CA GLY A 54 -6.98 0.11 -11.11
C GLY A 54 -5.87 -0.95 -11.02
N THR A 55 -5.39 -1.25 -9.80
CA THR A 55 -4.24 -2.14 -9.56
C THR A 55 -4.61 -3.64 -9.56
N LEU A 56 -5.91 -3.96 -9.56
CA LEU A 56 -6.42 -5.33 -9.51
C LEU A 56 -7.13 -5.75 -10.80
N ARG A 57 -7.07 -4.92 -11.85
CA ARG A 57 -7.86 -5.11 -13.07
C ARG A 57 -7.16 -6.02 -14.09
N ASP A 58 -5.87 -6.32 -13.91
CA ASP A 58 -5.00 -6.96 -14.89
C ASP A 58 -4.22 -8.18 -14.35
N GLY A 59 -4.92 -9.18 -13.83
CA GLY A 59 -4.50 -10.55 -14.16
C GLY A 59 -4.32 -11.57 -13.04
N SER A 60 -4.93 -11.42 -11.88
CA SER A 60 -5.37 -12.59 -11.12
C SER A 60 -6.46 -12.19 -10.13
N SER A 61 -7.58 -12.91 -10.17
CA SER A 61 -8.65 -12.73 -9.20
C SER A 61 -8.13 -13.14 -7.82
N LEU A 62 -7.58 -12.18 -7.08
CA LEU A 62 -7.11 -12.38 -5.70
C LEU A 62 -8.22 -13.01 -4.84
N THR A 63 -9.46 -12.64 -5.15
CA THR A 63 -10.68 -13.23 -4.59
C THR A 63 -10.79 -14.73 -4.83
N GLN A 64 -10.44 -15.23 -6.03
CA GLN A 64 -10.43 -16.67 -6.32
C GLN A 64 -9.31 -17.40 -5.56
N ALA A 65 -8.15 -16.76 -5.37
CA ALA A 65 -7.05 -17.34 -4.58
C ALA A 65 -7.45 -17.51 -3.11
N VAL A 66 -8.08 -16.50 -2.50
CA VAL A 66 -8.59 -16.56 -1.13
C VAL A 66 -9.66 -17.67 -0.97
N VAL A 67 -10.58 -17.80 -1.94
CA VAL A 67 -11.62 -18.84 -1.90
C VAL A 67 -11.02 -20.25 -2.06
N ALA A 68 -9.99 -20.41 -2.89
CA ALA A 68 -9.31 -21.69 -3.08
C ALA A 68 -8.55 -22.14 -1.83
N GLU A 69 -7.85 -21.21 -1.17
CA GLU A 69 -7.15 -21.47 0.09
C GLU A 69 -8.11 -21.92 1.19
N HIS A 70 -9.23 -21.20 1.37
CA HIS A 70 -10.23 -21.55 2.37
C HIS A 70 -10.84 -22.95 2.12
N LYS A 71 -11.12 -23.32 0.87
CA LYS A 71 -11.59 -24.66 0.53
C LYS A 71 -10.57 -25.75 0.87
N ALA A 72 -9.29 -25.50 0.67
CA ALA A 72 -8.22 -26.44 1.00
C ALA A 72 -8.06 -26.63 2.52
N GLU A 73 -8.22 -25.56 3.30
CA GLU A 73 -8.22 -25.61 4.76
C GLU A 73 -9.38 -26.45 5.29
N VAL A 74 -10.61 -26.23 4.80
CA VAL A 74 -11.79 -26.99 5.20
C VAL A 74 -11.65 -28.48 4.84
N TYR A 75 -11.03 -28.81 3.71
CA TYR A 75 -10.76 -30.20 3.34
C TYR A 75 -9.75 -30.87 4.29
N ARG A 76 -8.66 -30.18 4.65
CA ARG A 76 -7.66 -30.66 5.63
C ARG A 76 -8.26 -30.84 7.03
N ALA A 77 -9.11 -29.92 7.47
CA ALA A 77 -9.78 -30.03 8.76
C ALA A 77 -10.72 -31.25 8.83
N ARG A 78 -11.36 -31.61 7.71
CA ARG A 78 -12.24 -32.79 7.63
C ARG A 78 -11.47 -34.11 7.59
N SER A 79 -10.31 -34.18 6.94
CA SER A 79 -9.50 -35.40 6.90
C SER A 79 -8.82 -35.71 8.25
N VAL A 80 -8.37 -34.70 8.99
CA VAL A 80 -7.81 -34.88 10.35
C VAL A 80 -8.85 -35.40 11.35
N ARG A 81 -10.12 -35.02 11.19
CA ARG A 81 -11.21 -35.46 12.08
C ARG A 81 -11.64 -36.91 11.85
N LYS A 82 -11.36 -37.48 10.67
CA LYS A 82 -11.69 -38.87 10.31
C LYS A 82 -10.64 -39.86 10.82
N GLN A 83 -9.37 -39.45 10.94
CA GLN A 83 -8.28 -40.28 11.49
C GLN A 83 -8.32 -40.43 13.02
N ARG A 84 -8.94 -39.49 13.76
CA ARG A 84 -9.05 -39.55 15.24
C ARG A 84 -10.21 -40.41 15.76
N LYS A 85 -11.01 -41.00 14.88
CA LYS A 85 -12.17 -41.86 15.22
C LYS A 85 -12.01 -43.31 14.74
N SER A 86 -10.81 -43.73 14.38
CA SER A 86 -10.46 -45.14 14.13
C SER A 86 -9.64 -45.71 15.28
#